data_AF-A0A0D3BVV2-F1
#
_entry.id   AF-A0A0D3BVV2-F1
#
_cell.length_a   1.000
_cell.length_b   1.000
_cell.length_c   1.000
_cell.angle_alpha   90.00
_cell.angle_beta   90.00
_cell.angle_gamma   90.00
#
_symmetry.space_group_name_H-M   'P 1'
#
loop_
_entity.id
_entity.type
_entity.pdbx_description
1 polymer ?
#
loop_
_entity_poly.entity_id
_entity_poly.type
_entity_poly.pdbx_seq_one_letter_code
_entity_poly.pdbx_strand_id
1 'polypeptide(L)'
;MELGGGSSNNLKNKATEGTVLCYCGFPAKIAQAWTDKNPGRRFYGCERYKKALIEARNEIREKNKIITELMKAISKLRSDLVKKEEAKEDIINAFLKL
;
A
#
# COMPACT_ATOMS: atom_id res chain seq x y z
N MET A 1 7.20 27.72 -31.48
CA MET A 1 7.05 26.28 -31.24
C MET A 1 8.24 25.61 -31.88
N GLU A 2 9.21 25.15 -31.09
CA GLU A 2 10.28 24.30 -31.61
C GLU A 2 10.19 22.94 -30.91
N LEU A 3 9.72 21.97 -31.68
CA LEU A 3 9.61 20.55 -31.34
C LEU A 3 10.90 19.86 -31.81
N GLY A 4 11.60 19.14 -30.93
CA GLY A 4 12.75 18.35 -31.39
C GLY A 4 13.63 17.73 -30.33
N GLY A 5 13.08 17.29 -29.19
CA GLY A 5 13.84 16.55 -28.19
C GLY A 5 14.11 15.12 -28.64
N GLY A 6 15.30 14.86 -29.17
CA GLY A 6 15.78 13.51 -29.52
C GLY A 6 15.79 12.59 -28.30
N SER A 7 14.92 11.59 -28.31
CA SER A 7 14.82 10.56 -27.28
C SER A 7 15.83 9.45 -27.57
N SER A 8 16.91 9.38 -26.77
CA SER A 8 17.81 8.23 -26.76
C SER A 8 17.63 7.46 -25.46
N ASN A 9 16.70 6.50 -25.47
CA ASN A 9 16.47 5.55 -24.39
C ASN A 9 17.33 4.31 -24.61
N ASN A 10 18.62 4.37 -24.28
CA ASN A 10 19.44 3.15 -24.25
C ASN A 10 20.68 3.22 -23.34
N LEU A 11 20.55 3.75 -22.11
CA LEU A 11 21.56 3.48 -21.07
C LEU A 11 21.19 2.19 -20.35
N LYS A 12 21.52 1.06 -21.00
CA LYS A 12 21.62 -0.24 -20.34
C LYS A 12 22.60 -0.12 -19.18
N ASN A 13 22.20 -0.68 -18.04
CA ASN A 13 22.87 -0.65 -16.74
C ASN A 13 24.32 -1.18 -16.74
N LYS A 14 25.26 -0.47 -17.35
CA LYS A 14 26.69 -0.75 -17.22
C LYS A 14 27.26 0.33 -16.32
N ALA A 15 27.79 -0.07 -15.16
CA ALA A 15 28.52 0.84 -14.29
C ALA A 15 29.78 1.27 -15.04
N THR A 16 29.75 2.44 -15.66
CA THR A 16 30.92 3.12 -16.20
C THR A 16 31.51 4.03 -15.11
N GLU A 17 32.80 4.37 -15.25
CA GLU A 17 33.42 5.48 -14.49
C GLU A 17 32.45 6.68 -14.43
N GLY A 18 32.16 7.16 -13.22
CA GLY A 18 31.19 8.23 -12.97
C GLY A 18 29.78 7.79 -12.53
N THR A 19 29.54 6.49 -12.32
CA THR A 19 28.24 6.01 -11.80
C THR A 19 28.04 6.41 -10.33
N VAL A 20 26.98 7.16 -10.04
CA VAL A 20 26.59 7.49 -8.65
C VAL A 20 26.10 6.22 -7.95
N LEU A 21 26.73 5.87 -6.83
CA LEU A 21 26.36 4.74 -6.00
C LEU A 21 25.43 5.17 -4.86
N CYS A 22 24.52 4.28 -4.48
CA CYS A 22 23.75 4.40 -3.26
C CYS A 22 24.60 3.99 -2.04
N TYR A 23 24.16 4.34 -0.83
CA TYR A 23 24.78 3.88 0.42
C TYR A 23 24.85 2.34 0.56
N CYS A 24 23.99 1.62 -0.14
CA CYS A 24 24.02 0.15 -0.20
C CYS A 24 25.02 -0.42 -1.22
N GLY A 25 25.82 0.43 -1.88
CA GLY A 25 26.86 0.05 -2.85
C GLY A 25 26.36 -0.22 -4.28
N PHE A 26 25.04 -0.21 -4.52
CA PHE A 26 24.48 -0.42 -5.86
C PHE A 26 24.39 0.90 -6.66
N PRO A 27 24.50 0.84 -8.00
CA PRO A 27 24.23 2.00 -8.87
C PRO A 27 22.85 2.61 -8.61
N ALA A 28 22.83 3.93 -8.38
CA ALA A 28 21.59 4.68 -8.28
C ALA A 28 20.86 4.72 -9.63
N LYS A 29 19.54 4.58 -9.61
CA LYS A 29 18.70 4.81 -10.78
C LYS A 29 18.40 6.29 -10.91
N ILE A 30 18.34 6.78 -12.14
CA ILE A 30 17.94 8.15 -12.43
C ILE A 30 16.48 8.14 -12.84
N ALA A 31 15.66 8.93 -12.13
CA ALA A 31 14.28 9.22 -12.50
C ALA A 31 14.15 10.70 -12.90
N GLN A 32 13.42 10.99 -13.97
CA GLN A 32 13.14 12.36 -14.39
C GLN A 32 11.73 12.76 -13.98
N ALA A 33 11.60 13.94 -13.37
CA ALA A 33 10.31 14.52 -13.04
C ALA A 33 9.76 15.33 -14.22
N TRP A 34 8.44 15.22 -14.42
CA TRP A 34 7.67 15.97 -15.39
C TRP A 34 6.58 16.84 -14.74
N THR A 35 6.76 17.15 -13.45
CA THR A 35 5.84 18.03 -12.72
C THR A 35 6.16 19.49 -13.03
N ASP A 36 5.17 20.38 -13.02
CA ASP A 36 5.36 21.83 -13.26
C ASP A 36 6.39 22.47 -12.32
N LYS A 37 6.47 21.99 -11.07
CA LYS A 37 7.47 22.47 -10.07
C LYS A 37 8.89 21.95 -10.31
N ASN A 38 9.06 20.88 -11.09
CA ASN A 38 10.35 20.23 -11.34
C ASN A 38 10.45 19.72 -12.79
N PRO A 39 10.31 20.57 -13.81
CA PRO A 39 10.29 20.13 -15.20
C PRO A 39 11.68 19.63 -15.62
N GLY A 40 11.76 18.40 -16.11
CA GLY A 40 12.99 17.80 -16.64
C GLY A 40 14.06 17.48 -15.59
N ARG A 41 13.81 17.75 -14.29
CA ARG A 41 14.79 17.52 -13.22
C ARG A 41 15.03 16.04 -12.99
N ARG A 42 16.29 15.64 -12.88
CA ARG A 42 16.72 14.25 -12.69
C ARG A 42 17.11 14.01 -11.23
N PHE A 43 16.65 12.89 -10.67
CA PHE A 43 16.89 12.49 -9.29
C PHE A 43 17.51 11.10 -9.24
N TYR A 44 18.53 10.95 -8.39
CA TYR A 44 19.11 9.64 -8.07
C TYR A 44 18.27 8.95 -6.99
N GLY A 45 17.99 7.67 -7.19
CA GLY A 45 17.21 6.86 -6.26
C GLY A 45 17.73 5.44 -6.13
N CYS A 46 17.64 4.89 -4.93
CA CYS A 46 17.98 3.49 -4.69
C CYS A 46 16.84 2.57 -5.10
N GLU A 47 17.12 1.59 -5.96
CA GLU A 47 16.12 0.60 -6.39
C GLU A 47 15.58 -0.23 -5.21
N ARG A 48 16.41 -0.48 -4.18
CA ARG A 48 15.98 -1.21 -2.97
C ARG A 48 14.88 -0.46 -2.20
N TYR A 49 14.96 0.86 -2.15
CA TYR A 49 13.94 1.67 -1.47
C TYR A 49 12.58 1.54 -2.16
N LYS A 50 12.56 1.58 -3.50
CA LYS A 50 11.34 1.38 -4.28
C LYS A 50 10.71 0.01 -4.03
N LYS A 51 11.51 -1.06 -3.99
CA LYS A 51 11.03 -2.41 -3.69
C LYS A 51 10.42 -2.52 -2.30
N ALA A 52 11.13 -2.03 -1.27
CA ALA A 52 10.65 -2.02 0.10
C ALA A 52 9.31 -1.26 0.25
N LEU A 53 9.15 -0.13 -0.44
CA LEU A 53 7.88 0.61 -0.45
C LEU A 53 6.74 -0.18 -1.08
N ILE A 54 6.99 -0.91 -2.17
CA ILE A 54 5.97 -1.74 -2.83
C ILE A 54 5.57 -2.91 -1.92
N GLU A 55 6.54 -3.58 -1.30
CA GLU A 55 6.31 -4.67 -0.36
C GLU A 55 5.49 -4.20 0.85
N ALA A 56 5.89 -3.10 1.50
CA ALA A 56 5.15 -2.52 2.61
C ALA A 56 3.72 -2.10 2.21
N ARG A 57 3.55 -1.50 1.02
CA ARG A 57 2.23 -1.16 0.49
C ARG A 57 1.34 -2.40 0.32
N ASN A 58 1.89 -3.49 -0.21
CA ASN A 58 1.15 -4.73 -0.41
C ASN A 58 0.76 -5.37 0.93
N GLU A 59 1.66 -5.35 1.91
CA GLU A 59 1.38 -5.84 3.26
C GLU A 59 0.27 -5.03 3.93
N ILE A 60 0.30 -3.69 3.82
CA ILE A 60 -0.77 -2.82 4.34
C ILE A 60 -2.11 -3.14 3.67
N ARG A 61 -2.11 -3.36 2.35
CA ARG A 61 -3.33 -3.70 1.61
C ARG A 61 -3.95 -5.00 2.12
N GLU A 62 -3.14 -6.02 2.33
CA GLU A 62 -3.63 -7.31 2.83
C GLU A 62 -4.12 -7.20 4.27
N LYS A 63 -3.38 -6.51 5.13
CA LYS A 63 -3.81 -6.25 6.51
C LYS A 63 -5.16 -5.52 6.57
N ASN A 64 -5.39 -4.54 5.71
CA ASN A 64 -6.66 -3.82 5.65
C ASN A 64 -7.84 -4.73 5.22
N LYS A 65 -7.59 -5.69 4.34
CA LYS A 65 -8.59 -6.69 3.96
C LYS A 65 -8.96 -7.58 5.15
N ILE A 66 -7.97 -8.09 5.86
CA ILE A 66 -8.16 -8.90 7.08
C ILE A 66 -8.92 -8.10 8.15
N ILE A 67 -8.53 -6.84 8.38
CA ILE A 67 -9.23 -5.94 9.33
C ILE A 67 -10.72 -5.83 8.95
N THR A 68 -11.02 -5.65 7.67
CA THR A 68 -12.41 -5.55 7.20
C THR A 68 -13.20 -6.83 7.46
N GLU A 69 -12.61 -7.99 7.21
CA GLU A 69 -13.23 -9.30 7.46
C GLU A 69 -13.47 -9.54 8.95
N LEU A 70 -12.49 -9.22 9.80
CA LEU A 70 -12.61 -9.33 11.25
C LEU A 70 -13.68 -8.40 11.79
N MET A 71 -13.76 -7.15 11.31
CA MET A 71 -14.81 -6.21 11.70
C MET A 71 -16.20 -6.76 11.37
N LYS A 72 -16.38 -7.36 10.19
CA LYS A 72 -17.64 -8.00 9.80
C LYS A 72 -17.99 -9.17 10.71
N ALA A 73 -17.01 -10.02 11.04
CA ALA A 73 -17.21 -11.15 11.94
C ALA A 73 -17.61 -10.70 13.35
N ILE A 74 -16.92 -9.70 13.90
CA ILE A 74 -17.24 -9.11 15.22
C ILE A 74 -18.65 -8.53 15.22
N SER A 75 -19.03 -7.80 14.16
CA SER A 75 -20.38 -7.24 14.02
C SER A 75 -21.46 -8.34 14.05
N LYS A 76 -21.24 -9.42 13.31
CA LYS A 76 -22.16 -10.57 13.30
C LYS A 76 -22.27 -11.22 14.68
N LEU A 77 -21.14 -11.53 15.31
CA LEU A 77 -21.13 -12.16 16.64
C LEU A 77 -21.84 -11.29 17.69
N ARG A 78 -21.66 -9.97 17.66
CA ARG A 78 -22.38 -9.04 18.53
C ARG A 78 -23.89 -9.10 18.31
N SER A 79 -24.35 -9.10 17.05
CA SER A 79 -25.77 -9.23 16.73
C SER A 79 -26.35 -10.57 17.20
N ASP A 80 -25.62 -11.66 17.03
CA ASP A 80 -26.06 -12.99 17.43
C ASP A 80 -26.15 -13.14 18.96
N LEU A 81 -25.29 -12.45 19.71
CA LEU A 81 -25.35 -12.43 21.18
C LEU A 81 -26.59 -11.68 21.68
N VAL A 82 -26.89 -10.51 21.14
CA VAL A 82 -28.09 -9.73 21.50
C VAL A 82 -29.36 -10.56 21.27
N LYS A 83 -29.49 -11.20 20.10
CA LYS A 83 -30.64 -12.06 19.79
C LYS A 83 -30.80 -13.23 20.77
N LYS A 84 -29.69 -13.79 21.27
CA LYS A 84 -29.74 -14.86 22.27
C LYS A 84 -30.16 -14.35 23.64
N GLU A 85 -29.81 -13.13 24.01
CA GLU A 85 -30.27 -12.49 25.24
C GLU A 85 -31.77 -12.18 25.16
N GLU A 86 -32.24 -11.60 24.05
CA GLU A 86 -33.67 -11.36 23.78
C GLU A 86 -34.48 -12.66 23.87
N ALA A 87 -34.04 -13.73 23.21
CA ALA A 87 -34.74 -15.02 23.24
C ALA A 87 -34.81 -15.63 24.65
N LYS A 88 -33.78 -15.41 25.50
CA LYS A 88 -33.82 -15.85 26.90
C LYS A 88 -34.82 -15.05 27.71
N GLU A 89 -34.85 -13.75 27.50
CA GLU A 89 -35.79 -12.84 28.17
C GLU A 89 -37.24 -13.16 27.78
N ASP A 90 -37.50 -13.47 26.51
CA ASP A 90 -38.81 -13.93 26.05
C ASP A 90 -39.26 -15.22 26.74
N ILE A 91 -38.34 -16.18 26.90
CA ILE A 91 -38.62 -17.45 27.62
C ILE A 91 -38.95 -17.16 29.09
N ILE A 92 -38.16 -16.34 29.77
CA ILE A 92 -38.39 -15.97 31.18
C ILE A 92 -39.77 -15.31 31.34
N ASN A 93 -40.09 -14.35 30.46
CA ASN A 93 -41.37 -13.67 30.48
C ASN A 93 -42.56 -14.59 30.18
N ALA A 94 -42.38 -15.61 29.34
CA ALA A 94 -43.41 -16.63 29.10
C ALA A 94 -43.65 -17.51 30.34
N PHE A 95 -42.59 -17.86 31.08
CA PHE A 95 -42.71 -18.63 32.32
C PHE A 95 -43.35 -17.84 33.47
N LEU A 96 -43.06 -16.55 33.60
CA LEU A 96 -43.57 -15.70 34.70
C LEU A 96 -45.02 -15.20 34.48
N LYS A 97 -45.60 -15.38 33.29
CA LYS A 97 -46.98 -14.97 32.94
C LYS A 97 -48.01 -16.10 33.04
N LEU A 98 -47.61 -17.27 33.54
CA LEU A 98 -48.49 -18.33 34.03
C LEU A 98 -48.62 -18.23 35.55
#